data_AF-A0AAW9J651-F1
#
_entry.id   AF-A0AAW9J651-F1
#
_cell.length_a   1.000
_cell.length_b   1.000
_cell.length_c   1.000
_cell.angle_alpha   90.00
_cell.angle_beta   90.00
_cell.angle_gamma   90.00
#
_symmetry.space_group_name_H-M   'P 1'
#
loop_
_entity.id
_entity.type
_entity.pdbx_description
1 polymer ?
#
loop_
_entity_poly.entity_id
_entity_poly.type
_entity_poly.pdbx_seq_one_letter_code
_entity_poly.pdbx_strand_id
1 'polypeptide(L)'
;SKLLNRTINGLYPPGSVFKTVTLSAALENDPSIVNRTFNDTGKITFPDGTELNNYMKQAHGNLDLQMAYRVSSNVVFGTLAMEMGNPKLKEVSERFGFNSRVPGIGISISESRFPALKDYEVGNIAQSGIGQASV
;
A
#
# COMPACT_ATOMS: atom_id res chain seq x y z
N SER A 1 4.70 25.66 8.21
CA SER A 1 5.67 26.77 8.07
C SER A 1 6.07 26.93 6.61
N LYS A 2 6.34 28.15 6.13
CA LYS A 2 6.92 28.39 4.78
C LYS A 2 8.39 28.00 4.69
N LEU A 3 9.07 27.81 5.82
CA LEU A 3 10.48 27.43 5.91
C LEU A 3 10.71 25.91 5.81
N LEU A 4 9.65 25.10 5.81
CA LEU A 4 9.75 23.66 5.67
C LEU A 4 9.88 23.29 4.18
N ASN A 5 11.00 22.67 3.80
CA ASN A 5 11.13 22.02 2.50
C ASN A 5 10.28 20.74 2.49
N ARG A 6 9.07 20.83 1.92
CA ARG A 6 8.09 19.73 1.91
C ARG A 6 8.52 18.53 1.06
N THR A 7 9.43 18.73 0.11
CA THR A 7 9.90 17.66 -0.78
C THR A 7 10.79 16.66 -0.05
N ILE A 8 11.67 17.14 0.83
CA ILE A 8 12.66 16.27 1.51
C ILE A 8 12.44 16.15 3.01
N ASN A 9 11.64 17.04 3.61
CA ASN A 9 11.36 17.04 5.06
C ASN A 9 9.87 16.91 5.38
N GLY A 10 9.01 16.79 4.36
CA GLY A 10 7.60 16.51 4.56
C GLY A 10 7.35 15.01 4.54
N LEU A 11 6.77 14.48 5.62
CA LEU A 11 6.30 13.10 5.67
C LEU A 11 4.78 13.11 5.49
N TYR A 12 4.34 12.44 4.43
CA TYR A 12 2.94 12.35 4.04
C TYR A 12 2.65 10.91 3.62
N PRO A 13 1.47 10.37 3.95
CA PRO A 13 1.04 9.11 3.38
C PRO A 13 1.09 9.19 1.85
N PRO A 14 1.76 8.25 1.17
CA PRO A 14 1.89 8.29 -0.29
C PRO A 14 0.54 8.10 -1.00
N GLY A 15 -0.40 7.42 -0.35
CA GLY A 15 -1.67 7.03 -0.96
C GLY A 15 -1.46 6.07 -2.13
N SER A 16 -2.34 6.15 -3.13
CA SER A 16 -2.43 5.14 -4.20
C SER A 16 -1.16 4.93 -5.04
N VAL A 17 -0.21 5.88 -5.07
CA VAL A 17 1.07 5.66 -5.77
C VAL A 17 1.86 4.49 -5.16
N PHE A 18 1.64 4.21 -3.87
CA PHE A 18 2.25 3.08 -3.15
C PHE A 18 1.80 1.71 -3.69
N LYS A 19 0.64 1.64 -4.37
CA LYS A 19 0.16 0.38 -4.99
C LYS A 19 1.15 -0.21 -5.98
N THR A 20 2.08 0.59 -6.51
CA THR A 20 3.21 0.09 -7.32
C THR A 20 4.14 -0.83 -6.51
N VAL A 21 4.45 -0.45 -5.26
CA VAL A 21 5.26 -1.24 -4.34
C VAL A 21 4.50 -2.51 -3.95
N THR A 22 3.22 -2.38 -3.60
CA THR A 22 2.35 -3.51 -3.28
C THR A 22 2.18 -4.47 -4.45
N LEU A 23 2.01 -3.97 -5.68
CA LEU A 23 1.96 -4.80 -6.90
C LEU A 23 3.24 -5.59 -7.10
N SER A 24 4.39 -4.92 -6.93
CA SER A 24 5.71 -5.56 -7.05
C SER A 24 5.87 -6.66 -6.01
N ALA A 25 5.51 -6.38 -4.75
CA ALA A 25 5.56 -7.37 -3.67
C ALA A 25 4.62 -8.55 -3.89
N ALA A 26 3.40 -8.30 -4.37
CA ALA A 26 2.42 -9.33 -4.66
C ALA A 26 2.90 -10.27 -5.78
N LEU A 27 3.46 -9.70 -6.86
CA LEU A 27 3.98 -10.49 -8.00
C LEU A 27 5.24 -11.28 -7.64
N GLU A 28 6.12 -10.74 -6.80
CA GLU A 28 7.28 -11.49 -6.28
C GLU A 28 6.86 -12.64 -5.35
N ASN A 29 5.78 -12.45 -4.58
CA ASN A 29 5.26 -13.45 -3.65
C ASN A 29 4.47 -14.56 -4.35
N ASP A 30 3.62 -14.20 -5.32
CA ASP A 30 2.83 -15.13 -6.14
C ASP A 30 2.66 -14.56 -7.55
N PRO A 31 3.47 -15.00 -8.54
CA PRO A 31 3.34 -14.56 -9.92
C PRO A 31 2.01 -14.96 -10.59
N SER A 32 1.30 -15.96 -10.05
CA SER A 32 0.07 -16.48 -10.67
C SER A 32 -1.10 -15.51 -10.60
N ILE A 33 -1.04 -14.50 -9.72
CA ILE A 33 -2.08 -13.47 -9.55
C ILE A 33 -2.35 -12.67 -10.84
N VAL A 34 -1.43 -12.67 -11.81
CA VAL A 34 -1.65 -12.06 -13.14
C VAL A 34 -2.83 -12.69 -13.89
N ASN A 35 -3.17 -13.94 -13.57
CA ASN A 35 -4.29 -14.67 -14.16
C ASN A 35 -5.53 -14.69 -13.26
N ARG A 36 -5.46 -14.06 -12.09
CA ARG A 36 -6.55 -14.06 -11.12
C ARG A 36 -7.57 -12.99 -11.45
N THR A 37 -8.85 -13.36 -11.34
CA THR A 37 -9.96 -12.42 -11.30
C THR A 37 -10.28 -12.08 -9.84
N PHE A 38 -10.36 -10.79 -9.54
CA PHE A 38 -10.70 -10.26 -8.22
C PHE A 38 -12.12 -9.73 -8.23
N ASN A 39 -12.89 -10.03 -7.19
CA ASN A 39 -14.23 -9.47 -7.02
C ASN A 39 -14.16 -8.20 -6.17
N ASP A 40 -14.36 -7.05 -6.80
CA ASP A 40 -14.38 -5.75 -6.15
C ASP A 40 -15.82 -5.29 -5.87
N THR A 41 -16.23 -5.43 -4.61
CA THR A 41 -17.54 -5.00 -4.08
C THR A 41 -17.56 -3.54 -3.60
N GLY A 42 -16.46 -2.80 -3.79
CA GLY A 42 -16.30 -1.42 -3.37
C GLY A 42 -15.77 -1.22 -1.96
N LYS A 43 -15.73 -2.27 -1.14
CA LYS A 43 -15.16 -2.22 0.22
C LYS A 43 -14.72 -3.58 0.76
N ILE A 44 -13.83 -3.55 1.73
CA ILE A 44 -13.50 -4.64 2.64
C ILE A 44 -14.04 -4.26 4.02
N THR A 45 -14.79 -5.15 4.66
CA THR A 45 -15.23 -4.99 6.06
C THR A 45 -14.41 -5.93 6.93
N PHE A 46 -13.73 -5.39 7.94
CA PHE A 46 -12.88 -6.15 8.85
C PHE A 46 -13.68 -6.73 10.02
N PRO A 47 -13.13 -7.70 10.79
CA PRO A 47 -13.83 -8.32 11.91
C PRO A 47 -14.30 -7.36 13.00
N ASP A 48 -13.61 -6.23 13.18
CA ASP A 48 -13.96 -5.18 14.13
C ASP A 48 -15.04 -4.19 13.61
N GLY A 49 -15.56 -4.43 12.40
CA GLY A 49 -16.59 -3.60 11.76
C GLY A 49 -16.05 -2.38 11.02
N THR A 50 -14.74 -2.12 11.07
CA THR A 50 -14.13 -1.04 10.27
C THR A 50 -14.11 -1.41 8.78
N GLU A 51 -14.04 -0.39 7.91
CA GLU A 51 -14.11 -0.58 6.46
C GLU A 51 -12.95 0.09 5.73
N LEU A 52 -12.39 -0.62 4.75
CA LEU A 52 -11.54 -0.04 3.71
C LEU A 52 -12.37 0.09 2.44
N ASN A 53 -12.55 1.31 1.95
CA ASN A 53 -13.43 1.63 0.84
C ASN A 53 -12.63 2.04 -0.40
N ASN A 54 -13.12 1.70 -1.59
CA ASN A 54 -12.71 2.36 -2.82
C ASN A 54 -13.08 3.86 -2.79
N TYR A 55 -12.47 4.64 -3.67
CA TYR A 55 -12.88 6.02 -3.88
C TYR A 55 -14.38 6.09 -4.20
N MET A 56 -15.10 7.00 -3.53
CA MET A 56 -16.56 7.13 -3.59
C MET A 56 -17.34 5.80 -3.34
N LYS A 57 -16.73 4.81 -2.67
CA LYS A 57 -17.32 3.48 -2.44
C LYS A 57 -17.75 2.76 -3.72
N GLN A 58 -17.09 3.05 -4.84
CA GLN A 58 -17.41 2.46 -6.13
C GLN A 58 -17.13 0.95 -6.13
N ALA A 59 -18.12 0.14 -6.49
CA ALA A 59 -17.94 -1.27 -6.80
C ALA A 59 -17.57 -1.42 -8.28
N HIS A 60 -16.40 -2.00 -8.56
CA HIS A 60 -15.92 -2.20 -9.92
C HIS A 60 -16.27 -3.59 -10.49
N GLY A 61 -16.77 -4.51 -9.65
CA GLY A 61 -17.12 -5.86 -10.05
C GLY A 61 -15.88 -6.73 -10.25
N ASN A 62 -15.94 -7.63 -11.23
CA ASN A 62 -14.83 -8.52 -11.53
C ASN A 62 -13.73 -7.77 -12.27
N LEU A 63 -12.54 -7.73 -11.68
CA LEU A 63 -11.35 -7.09 -12.22
C LEU A 63 -10.25 -8.11 -12.45
N ASP A 64 -9.54 -8.02 -13.57
CA ASP A 64 -8.18 -8.56 -13.66
C ASP A 64 -7.20 -7.63 -12.93
N LEU A 65 -5.96 -8.09 -12.74
CA LEU A 65 -4.93 -7.33 -12.03
C LEU A 65 -4.59 -5.99 -12.71
N GLN A 66 -4.60 -5.95 -14.05
CA GLN A 66 -4.28 -4.75 -14.82
C GLN A 66 -5.36 -3.68 -14.64
N MET A 67 -6.63 -4.07 -14.71
CA MET A 67 -7.76 -3.19 -14.49
C MET A 67 -7.84 -2.74 -13.03
N ALA A 68 -7.56 -3.63 -12.07
CA ALA A 68 -7.46 -3.27 -10.65
C ALA A 68 -6.41 -2.18 -10.39
N TYR A 69 -5.24 -2.27 -11.02
CA TYR A 69 -4.22 -1.23 -10.94
C TYR A 69 -4.67 0.06 -11.64
N ARG A 70 -5.27 -0.06 -12.84
CA ARG A 70 -5.78 1.08 -13.62
C ARG A 70 -6.83 1.90 -12.88
N VAL A 71 -7.82 1.25 -12.26
CA VAL A 71 -8.88 1.93 -11.49
C VAL A 71 -8.45 2.27 -10.07
N SER A 72 -7.22 1.89 -9.69
CA SER A 72 -6.69 2.08 -8.35
C SER A 72 -7.62 1.48 -7.29
N SER A 73 -8.04 0.23 -7.47
CA SER A 73 -8.92 -0.45 -6.51
C SER A 73 -8.25 -0.55 -5.13
N ASN A 74 -8.87 0.00 -4.09
CA ASN A 74 -8.41 -0.21 -2.72
C ASN A 74 -8.74 -1.65 -2.27
N VAL A 75 -9.87 -2.20 -2.70
CA VAL A 75 -10.29 -3.58 -2.36
C VAL A 75 -9.25 -4.60 -2.83
N VAL A 76 -8.83 -4.53 -4.10
CA VAL A 76 -7.85 -5.50 -4.63
C VAL A 76 -6.50 -5.36 -3.94
N PHE A 77 -5.98 -4.13 -3.82
CA PHE A 77 -4.65 -3.92 -3.23
C PHE A 77 -4.61 -4.14 -1.72
N GLY A 78 -5.69 -3.84 -1.00
CA GLY A 78 -5.84 -4.21 0.40
C GLY A 78 -5.90 -5.73 0.58
N THR A 79 -6.60 -6.44 -0.30
CA THR A 79 -6.65 -7.92 -0.31
C THR A 79 -5.27 -8.52 -0.54
N LEU A 80 -4.55 -8.08 -1.57
CA LEU A 80 -3.19 -8.56 -1.86
C LEU A 80 -2.24 -8.32 -0.69
N ALA A 81 -2.33 -7.15 -0.04
CA ALA A 81 -1.50 -6.83 1.13
C ALA A 81 -1.80 -7.74 2.33
N MET A 82 -3.08 -8.06 2.58
CA MET A 82 -3.45 -9.01 3.64
C MET A 82 -2.98 -10.44 3.33
N GLU A 83 -3.14 -10.89 2.09
CA GLU A 83 -2.74 -12.23 1.65
C GLU A 83 -1.22 -12.45 1.74
N MET A 84 -0.41 -11.44 1.38
CA MET A 84 1.05 -11.53 1.49
C MET A 84 1.59 -11.31 2.92
N GLY A 85 0.85 -10.57 3.75
CA GLY A 85 1.26 -10.19 5.10
C GLY A 85 2.28 -9.03 5.16
N ASN A 86 2.36 -8.40 6.35
CA ASN A 86 3.24 -7.25 6.57
C ASN A 86 4.73 -7.54 6.35
N PRO A 87 5.32 -8.68 6.76
CA PRO A 87 6.75 -8.92 6.60
C PRO A 87 7.23 -8.84 5.15
N LYS A 88 6.50 -9.48 4.21
CA LYS A 88 6.84 -9.46 2.78
C LYS A 88 6.65 -8.06 2.18
N LEU A 89 5.54 -7.39 2.52
CA LEU A 89 5.30 -6.02 2.04
C LEU A 89 6.37 -5.05 2.55
N LYS A 90 6.76 -5.17 3.82
CA LYS A 90 7.82 -4.36 4.44
C LYS A 90 9.18 -4.59 3.76
N GLU A 91 9.57 -5.85 3.55
CA GLU A 91 10.82 -6.22 2.88
C GLU A 91 10.95 -5.52 1.52
N VAL A 92 9.90 -5.59 0.70
CA VAL A 92 9.89 -4.95 -0.62
C VAL A 92 9.87 -3.43 -0.49
N SER A 93 9.10 -2.87 0.44
CA SER A 93 9.08 -1.42 0.70
C SER A 93 10.46 -0.87 1.05
N GLU A 94 11.23 -1.61 1.86
CA GLU A 94 12.60 -1.23 2.23
C GLU A 94 13.55 -1.29 1.03
N ARG A 95 13.38 -2.26 0.11
CA ARG A 95 14.08 -2.27 -1.18
C ARG A 95 13.72 -1.08 -2.08
N PHE A 96 12.52 -0.52 -1.94
CA PHE A 96 12.10 0.73 -2.58
C PHE A 96 12.59 1.99 -1.82
N GLY A 97 13.34 1.82 -0.72
CA GLY A 97 13.96 2.92 0.04
C GLY A 97 13.19 3.39 1.27
N PHE A 98 12.08 2.72 1.64
CA PHE A 98 11.42 2.99 2.93
C PHE A 98 12.31 2.58 4.11
N ASN A 99 12.11 3.23 5.26
CA ASN A 99 12.89 3.05 6.49
C ASN A 99 14.41 3.20 6.29
N SER A 100 14.82 3.88 5.22
CA SER A 100 16.21 3.97 4.80
C SER A 100 16.59 5.42 4.57
N ARG A 101 17.83 5.76 4.96
CA ARG A 101 18.39 7.07 4.69
C ARG A 101 18.74 7.19 3.21
N VAL A 102 18.14 8.18 2.54
CA VAL A 102 18.54 8.57 1.19
C VAL A 102 19.72 9.55 1.28
N PRO A 103 20.88 9.26 0.65
CA PRO A 103 22.03 10.15 0.69
C PRO A 103 21.74 11.44 -0.09
N GLY A 104 22.19 12.57 0.47
CA GLY A 104 22.11 13.88 -0.17
C GLY A 104 23.35 14.70 0.15
N ILE A 105 23.97 15.30 -0.87
CA ILE A 105 25.14 16.16 -0.67
C ILE A 105 24.65 17.51 -0.16
N GLY A 106 25.07 17.90 1.04
CA GLY A 106 24.72 19.19 1.65
C GLY A 106 23.27 19.32 2.09
N ILE A 107 22.47 18.25 2.02
CA ILE A 107 21.07 18.24 2.45
C ILE A 107 20.77 16.99 3.28
N SER A 108 19.92 17.16 4.29
CA SER A 108 19.32 16.04 5.02
C SER A 108 17.94 15.74 4.45
N ILE A 109 17.69 14.48 4.13
CA ILE A 109 16.40 13.98 3.65
C ILE A 109 15.79 13.16 4.77
N SER A 110 14.54 13.44 5.12
CA SER A 110 13.80 12.67 6.13
C SER A 110 13.51 11.27 5.61
N GLU A 111 13.74 10.28 6.46
CA GLU A 111 13.44 8.88 6.17
C GLU A 111 11.93 8.68 6.07
N SER A 112 11.49 8.03 4.99
CA SER A 112 10.11 7.52 4.89
C SER A 112 9.91 6.34 5.82
N ARG A 113 8.65 6.02 6.14
CA ARG A 113 8.32 5.04 7.17
C ARG A 113 7.47 3.93 6.57
N PHE A 114 7.73 2.69 6.96
CA PHE A 114 6.84 1.58 6.69
C PHE A 114 6.72 0.75 7.97
N PRO A 115 5.49 0.47 8.45
CA PRO A 115 5.30 -0.11 9.78
C PRO A 115 5.66 -1.60 9.81
N ALA A 116 6.11 -2.06 10.98
CA ALA A 116 6.13 -3.47 11.33
C ALA A 116 4.84 -3.80 12.09
N LEU A 117 4.01 -4.66 11.52
CA LEU A 117 2.69 -5.03 12.04
C LEU A 117 2.63 -6.52 12.33
N LYS A 118 1.79 -6.90 13.28
CA LYS A 118 1.47 -8.31 13.56
C LYS A 118 0.40 -8.81 12.60
N ASP A 119 0.38 -10.12 12.35
CA ASP A 119 -0.54 -10.74 11.38
C ASP A 119 -2.02 -10.55 11.73
N TYR A 120 -2.35 -10.34 13.01
CA TYR A 120 -3.72 -10.06 13.45
C TYR A 120 -4.17 -8.62 13.13
N GLU A 121 -3.27 -7.71 12.77
CA GLU A 121 -3.56 -6.31 12.44
C GLU A 121 -3.98 -6.14 10.97
N VAL A 122 -4.81 -7.07 10.46
CA VAL A 122 -5.17 -7.18 9.03
C VAL A 122 -5.66 -5.88 8.40
N GLY A 123 -6.42 -5.06 9.14
CA GLY A 123 -6.87 -3.75 8.68
C GLY A 123 -5.71 -2.77 8.47
N ASN A 124 -4.74 -2.72 9.38
CA ASN A 124 -3.55 -1.89 9.25
C ASN A 124 -2.65 -2.37 8.10
N ILE A 125 -2.57 -3.69 7.88
CA ILE A 125 -1.84 -4.28 6.75
C ILE A 125 -2.48 -3.85 5.43
N ALA A 126 -3.81 -3.98 5.32
CA ALA A 126 -4.55 -3.56 4.14
C ALA A 126 -4.40 -2.06 3.84
N GLN A 127 -4.48 -1.21 4.88
CA GLN A 127 -4.27 0.23 4.77
C GLN A 127 -2.84 0.58 4.33
N SER A 128 -1.84 -0.10 4.90
CA SER A 128 -0.44 0.09 4.52
C SER A 128 -0.21 -0.29 3.05
N GLY A 129 -0.85 -1.37 2.58
CA GLY A 129 -0.81 -1.81 1.18
C GLY A 129 -1.39 -0.82 0.16
N ILE A 130 -2.18 0.15 0.60
CA ILE A 130 -2.70 1.23 -0.26
C ILE A 130 -2.07 2.60 0.05
N GLY A 131 -0.97 2.61 0.81
CA GLY A 131 -0.21 3.82 1.15
C GLY A 131 -0.89 4.72 2.18
N GLN A 132 -1.69 4.15 3.08
CA GLN A 132 -2.37 4.87 4.17
C GLN A 132 -1.87 4.40 5.54
N ALA A 133 -2.42 4.98 6.61
CA ALA A 133 -2.01 4.76 8.01
C ALA A 133 -0.59 5.25 8.32
N SER A 134 0.31 4.35 8.72
CA SER A 134 1.67 4.69 9.20
C SER A 134 2.76 4.53 8.16
N VAL A 135 2.38 4.58 6.87
CA VAL A 135 3.26 4.56 5.69
C VAL A 135 3.62 5.98 5.25
#